data_AF-A0A090X5L4-F1
#
_entry.id   AF-A0A090X5L4-F1
#
_cell.length_a   1.000
_cell.length_b   1.000
_cell.length_c   1.000
_cell.angle_alpha   90.00
_cell.angle_beta   90.00
_cell.angle_gamma   90.00
#
_symmetry.space_group_name_H-M   'P 1'
#
loop_
_entity.id
_entity.type
_entity.pdbx_description
1 polymer ?
#
loop_
_entity_poly.entity_id
_entity_poly.type
_entity_poly.pdbx_seq_one_letter_code
_entity_poly.pdbx_strand_id
1 'polypeptide(L)'
;MGDLITELPITIGFLTIESPPEFENTPKSLTIKEKRDYFSERISKIVTKNFDTSICPELRGKQKVSVQFTINEHGKVAKIKARAHTLA
;
A
#
# COMPACT_ATOMS: atom_id res chain seq x y z
N MET A 1 -29.70 26.63 7.12
CA MET A 1 -28.52 26.64 6.23
C MET A 1 -27.86 25.28 6.42
N GLY A 2 -28.19 24.31 5.57
CA GLY A 2 -27.60 22.98 5.63
C GLY A 2 -26.24 23.07 4.97
N ASP A 3 -25.17 22.87 5.75
CA ASP A 3 -23.83 22.84 5.21
C ASP A 3 -23.74 21.70 4.18
N LEU A 4 -23.52 22.09 2.93
CA LEU A 4 -23.14 21.20 1.85
C LEU A 4 -21.72 20.70 2.16
N ILE A 5 -21.60 19.70 3.03
CA ILE A 5 -20.37 18.92 3.10
C ILE A 5 -20.32 18.17 1.78
N THR A 6 -19.51 18.70 0.86
CA THR A 6 -19.08 17.90 -0.29
C THR A 6 -18.23 16.80 0.33
N GLU A 7 -18.76 15.57 0.42
CA GLU A 7 -18.08 14.45 1.06
C GLU A 7 -16.83 14.08 0.25
N LEU A 8 -15.75 14.82 0.48
CA LEU A 8 -14.45 14.47 -0.06
C LEU A 8 -14.02 13.17 0.61
N PRO A 9 -13.62 12.15 -0.15
CA PRO A 9 -13.23 10.87 0.42
C PRO A 9 -12.07 11.08 1.39
N ILE A 10 -12.30 10.76 2.65
CA ILE A 10 -11.33 10.92 3.73
C ILE A 10 -10.22 9.89 3.50
N THR A 11 -8.98 10.37 3.35
CA THR A 11 -7.81 9.50 3.21
C THR A 11 -7.19 9.29 4.58
N ILE A 12 -7.25 8.05 5.09
CA ILE A 12 -6.71 7.67 6.40
C ILE A 12 -5.41 6.88 6.22
N GLY A 13 -4.44 7.08 7.12
CA GLY A 13 -3.17 6.35 7.09
C GLY A 13 -3.35 4.88 7.48
N PHE A 14 -2.68 3.98 6.76
CA PHE A 14 -2.75 2.53 7.03
C PHE A 14 -2.33 2.14 8.46
N LEU A 15 -1.49 2.95 9.11
CA LEU A 15 -1.07 2.71 10.50
C LEU A 15 -2.11 3.12 11.53
N THR A 16 -3.04 4.02 11.17
CA THR A 16 -4.00 4.61 12.10
C THR A 16 -5.43 4.07 11.95
N ILE A 17 -5.71 3.30 10.89
CA ILE A 17 -7.01 2.64 10.71
C ILE A 17 -7.22 1.56 11.77
N GLU A 18 -8.45 1.42 12.28
CA GLU A 18 -8.80 0.40 13.27
C GLU A 18 -8.82 -1.00 12.67
N SER A 19 -9.48 -1.15 11.50
CA SER A 19 -9.52 -2.39 10.73
C SER A 19 -8.74 -2.25 9.42
N PRO A 20 -7.74 -3.09 9.16
CA PRO A 20 -7.04 -3.09 7.88
C PRO A 20 -7.94 -3.61 6.75
N PRO A 21 -7.63 -3.22 5.50
CA PRO A 21 -8.16 -3.91 4.33
C PRO A 21 -7.73 -5.37 4.31
N GLU A 22 -8.60 -6.23 3.79
CA GLU A 22 -8.40 -7.67 3.69
C GLU A 22 -8.47 -8.10 2.23
N PHE A 23 -7.59 -9.02 1.82
CA PHE A 23 -7.76 -9.75 0.56
C PHE A 23 -8.83 -10.82 0.73
N GLU A 24 -9.44 -11.26 -0.37
CA GLU A 24 -10.47 -12.32 -0.38
C GLU A 24 -10.02 -13.60 0.35
N ASN A 25 -8.71 -13.89 0.32
CA ASN A 25 -8.10 -15.07 0.91
C ASN A 25 -7.45 -14.82 2.29
N THR A 26 -7.78 -13.71 2.96
CA THR A 26 -7.27 -13.42 4.31
C THR A 26 -7.82 -14.44 5.31
N PRO A 27 -6.98 -15.13 6.09
CA PRO A 27 -7.46 -16.08 7.08
C PRO A 27 -8.28 -15.39 8.18
N LYS A 28 -9.48 -15.91 8.46
CA LYS A 28 -10.42 -15.30 9.42
C LYS A 28 -9.97 -15.40 10.88
N SER A 29 -9.05 -16.32 11.19
CA SER A 29 -8.54 -16.55 12.55
C SER A 29 -7.51 -15.51 13.02
N LEU A 30 -7.08 -14.60 12.14
CA LEU A 30 -6.05 -13.62 12.43
C LEU A 30 -6.57 -12.48 13.31
N THR A 31 -5.75 -12.06 14.26
CA THR A 31 -5.92 -10.80 15.00
C THR A 31 -5.77 -9.59 14.08
N ILE A 32 -6.25 -8.42 14.51
CA ILE A 32 -6.14 -7.17 13.73
C ILE A 32 -4.67 -6.87 13.36
N LYS A 33 -3.73 -7.11 14.29
CA LYS A 33 -2.31 -6.95 14.04
C LYS A 33 -1.83 -7.90 12.94
N GLU A 34 -2.15 -9.19 13.07
CA GLU A 34 -1.77 -10.20 12.06
C GLU A 34 -2.41 -9.93 10.69
N LYS A 35 -3.62 -9.37 10.65
CA LYS A 35 -4.25 -8.93 9.40
C LYS A 35 -3.48 -7.78 8.73
N ARG A 36 -2.97 -6.81 9.50
CA ARG A 36 -2.11 -5.73 8.98
C ARG A 36 -0.82 -6.29 8.39
N ASP A 37 -0.19 -7.21 9.11
CA ASP A 37 1.05 -7.86 8.69
C ASP A 37 0.83 -8.70 7.43
N TYR A 38 -0.24 -9.50 7.41
CA TYR A 38 -0.65 -10.31 6.26
C TYR A 38 -0.89 -9.44 5.02
N PHE A 39 -1.65 -8.35 5.16
CA PHE A 39 -1.92 -7.43 4.06
C PHE A 39 -0.61 -6.83 3.50
N SER A 40 0.27 -6.36 4.39
CA SER A 40 1.56 -5.75 4.03
C SER A 40 2.49 -6.75 3.32
N GLU A 41 2.53 -7.99 3.77
CA GLU A 41 3.30 -9.06 3.16
C GLU A 41 2.78 -9.40 1.76
N ARG A 42 1.45 -9.51 1.60
CA ARG A 42 0.81 -9.81 0.31
C ARG A 42 1.04 -8.71 -0.72
N ILE A 43 0.90 -7.44 -0.32
CA ILE A 43 1.23 -6.31 -1.19
C ILE A 43 2.70 -6.37 -1.60
N SER A 44 3.62 -6.61 -0.66
CA SER A 44 5.06 -6.71 -0.97
C SER A 44 5.33 -7.82 -1.99
N LYS A 45 4.69 -8.99 -1.85
CA LYS A 45 4.80 -10.10 -2.82
C LYS A 45 4.24 -9.72 -4.20
N ILE A 46 3.10 -9.04 -4.25
CA ILE A 46 2.49 -8.58 -5.52
C ILE A 46 3.43 -7.60 -6.22
N VAL A 47 3.96 -6.61 -5.50
CA VAL A 47 4.86 -5.61 -6.07
C VAL A 47 6.13 -6.28 -6.57
N THR A 48 6.79 -7.11 -5.76
CA THR A 48 8.03 -7.81 -6.17
C THR A 48 7.81 -8.72 -7.37
N LYS A 49 6.68 -9.43 -7.45
CA LYS A 49 6.36 -10.31 -8.58
C LYS A 49 6.17 -9.55 -9.90
N ASN A 50 5.61 -8.34 -9.84
CA ASN A 50 5.29 -7.54 -11.03
C ASN A 50 6.32 -6.44 -11.31
N PHE A 51 7.36 -6.32 -10.48
CA PHE A 51 8.41 -5.33 -10.69
C PHE A 51 9.38 -5.85 -11.75
N ASP A 52 9.42 -5.15 -12.88
CA ASP A 52 10.36 -5.45 -13.95
C ASP A 52 11.76 -4.97 -13.58
N THR A 53 12.67 -5.90 -13.32
CA THR A 53 14.07 -5.58 -12.97
C THR A 53 14.90 -5.17 -14.18
N SER A 54 14.43 -5.39 -15.40
CA SER A 54 15.16 -5.02 -16.62
C SER A 54 15.26 -3.50 -16.82
N ILE A 55 14.36 -2.73 -16.20
CA ILE A 55 14.32 -1.26 -16.31
C ILE A 55 15.49 -0.55 -15.63
N CYS A 56 16.29 -1.26 -14.82
CA CYS A 56 17.45 -0.70 -14.15
C CYS A 56 18.66 -1.64 -14.32
N PRO A 57 19.37 -1.55 -15.46
CA PRO A 57 20.43 -2.49 -15.82
C PRO A 57 21.67 -2.42 -14.92
N GLU A 58 21.89 -1.32 -14.20
CA GLU A 58 23.07 -1.12 -13.34
C GLU A 58 22.70 -0.80 -11.89
N LEU A 59 21.96 -1.69 -11.23
CA LEU A 59 21.76 -1.62 -9.78
C LEU A 59 22.89 -2.34 -9.05
N ARG A 60 23.70 -1.60 -8.28
CA ARG A 60 24.72 -2.18 -7.39
C ARG A 60 24.31 -2.08 -5.93
N GLY A 61 24.55 -3.13 -5.15
CA GLY A 61 24.25 -3.14 -3.71
C GLY A 61 22.75 -3.19 -3.39
N LYS A 62 22.41 -2.81 -2.15
CA LYS A 62 21.03 -2.86 -1.65
C LYS A 62 20.24 -1.64 -2.11
N GLN A 63 19.26 -1.87 -2.97
CA GLN A 63 18.35 -0.84 -3.46
C GLN A 63 17.09 -0.77 -2.61
N LYS A 64 16.65 0.44 -2.29
CA LYS A 64 15.40 0.68 -1.57
C LYS A 64 14.54 1.67 -2.33
N VAL A 65 13.36 1.21 -2.74
CA VAL A 65 12.31 2.05 -3.32
C VAL A 65 11.20 2.18 -2.30
N SER A 66 10.79 3.40 -2.00
CA SER A 66 9.64 3.70 -1.16
C SER A 66 8.46 4.06 -2.05
N VAL A 67 7.39 3.26 -1.96
CA VAL A 67 6.15 3.46 -2.70
C VAL A 67 5.04 3.81 -1.72
N GLN A 68 4.26 4.82 -2.07
CA GLN A 68 3.04 5.22 -1.38
C GLN A 68 1.90 5.26 -2.39
N PHE A 69 0.73 4.77 -1.99
CA PHE A 69 -0.47 4.79 -2.82
C PHE A 69 -1.70 4.89 -1.92
N THR A 70 -2.83 5.25 -2.53
CA THR A 70 -4.15 5.28 -1.88
C THR A 70 -5.01 4.18 -2.49
N ILE A 71 -5.70 3.42 -1.65
CA ILE A 71 -6.73 2.47 -2.09
C ILE A 71 -8.08 3.12 -1.80
N ASN A 72 -8.96 3.20 -2.80
CA ASN A 72 -10.31 3.70 -2.59
C ASN A 72 -11.26 2.59 -2.08
N GLU A 73 -12.49 2.96 -1.78
CA GLU A 73 -13.53 2.06 -1.24
C GLU A 73 -13.88 0.89 -2.18
N HIS A 74 -13.59 1.02 -3.47
CA HIS A 74 -13.80 -0.05 -4.46
C HIS A 74 -12.53 -0.91 -4.69
N GLY A 75 -11.50 -0.75 -3.86
CA GLY A 75 -10.24 -1.47 -4.01
C GLY A 75 -9.35 -0.97 -5.16
N LYS A 76 -9.68 0.15 -5.81
CA LYS A 76 -8.86 0.73 -6.87
C LYS A 76 -7.70 1.53 -6.30
N VAL A 77 -6.51 1.30 -6.84
CA VAL A 77 -5.29 2.01 -6.45
C VAL A 77 -5.20 3.35 -7.20
N ALA A 78 -4.93 4.43 -6.47
CA ALA A 78 -4.76 5.79 -6.98
C ALA A 78 -3.62 6.52 -6.27
N LYS A 79 -3.27 7.72 -6.76
CA LYS A 79 -2.28 8.63 -6.13
C LYS A 79 -0.93 7.96 -5.82
N ILE A 80 -0.41 7.17 -6.77
CA ILE A 80 0.84 6.44 -6.62
C ILE A 80 2.02 7.41 -6.62
N LYS A 81 2.92 7.27 -5.64
CA LYS A 81 4.18 7.99 -5.52
C LYS A 81 5.29 6.98 -5.28
N ALA A 82 6.27 6.91 -6.17
CA ALA A 82 7.47 6.10 -5.99
C ALA A 82 8.69 7.01 -5.84
N ARG A 83 9.55 6.71 -4.87
CA ARG A 83 10.79 7.44 -4.62
C ARG A 83 11.92 6.45 -4.41
N ALA A 84 13.01 6.62 -5.17
CA ALA A 84 14.27 5.96 -4.89
C ALA A 84 14.94 6.62 -3.69
N HIS A 85 15.51 5.82 -2.79
CA HIS A 85 16.35 6.34 -1.73
C HIS A 85 17.81 6.20 -2.16
N THR A 86 18.43 7.31 -2.55
CA THR A 86 19.89 7.35 -2.75
C THR A 86 20.56 7.35 -1.39
N LEU A 87 21.27 6.27 -1.07
CA LEU A 87 22.26 6.32 0.00
C LEU A 87 23.45 7.09 -0.58
N ALA A 88 23.63 8.34 -0.14
CA ALA A 88 24.81 9.14 -0.44
C ALA A 88 26.04 8.55 0.25
#